data_AF-A0A841F1M0-F1
#
_entry.id   AF-A0A841F1M0-F1
#
_cell.length_a   1.000
_cell.length_b   1.000
_cell.length_c   1.000
_cell.angle_alpha   90.00
_cell.angle_beta   90.00
_cell.angle_gamma   90.00
#
_symmetry.space_group_name_H-M   'P 1'
#
loop_
_entity.id
_entity.type
_entity.pdbx_description
1 polymer ?
#
loop_
_entity_poly.entity_id
_entity_poly.type
_entity_poly.pdbx_seq_one_letter_code
_entity_poly.pdbx_strand_id
1 'polypeptide(L)'
;MRMETRIDRHLDRLFAGTRNTIEHQELKEEIRSNLTARIEDYLSEGMSEEQAFQTAIQHISGVEELMGEYLSVERVPYWTTLWQSALMYSLVAWIVTIPMRVMVAGAALNNLLLIVSLVVGAGYVFYLISNRGNGENESSLGQKTTRIRMPLMKKWQRRVWWLWAGFVLALWGTQAALRFGSNIWFDRPIEVEGPYQLAVILIAFAVPLLSIMVPLIVNRAYRIVSKYEVSDNV
;
A
#
# COMPACT_ATOMS: atom_id res chain seq x y z
N MET A 1 6.72 -12.42 -44.53
CA MET A 1 7.20 -12.76 -43.18
C MET A 1 6.23 -13.78 -42.63
N ARG A 2 6.66 -14.91 -42.05
CA ARG A 2 5.72 -15.86 -41.46
C ARG A 2 4.97 -15.21 -40.28
N MET A 3 3.66 -15.43 -40.21
CA MET A 3 2.77 -14.90 -39.16
C MET A 3 3.31 -15.16 -37.76
N GLU A 4 3.85 -16.36 -37.51
CA GLU A 4 4.51 -16.75 -36.27
C GLU A 4 5.58 -15.74 -35.81
N THR A 5 6.44 -15.29 -36.74
CA THR A 5 7.50 -14.33 -36.43
C THR A 5 6.96 -12.94 -36.08
N ARG A 6 5.77 -12.57 -36.58
CA ARG A 6 5.10 -11.32 -36.21
C ARG A 6 4.49 -11.40 -34.82
N ILE A 7 3.85 -12.54 -34.49
CA ILE A 7 3.31 -12.84 -33.16
C ILE A 7 4.43 -12.82 -32.12
N ASP A 8 5.52 -13.55 -32.38
CA ASP A 8 6.64 -13.65 -31.44
C ASP A 8 7.28 -12.28 -31.18
N ARG A 9 7.47 -11.47 -32.22
CA ARG A 9 8.00 -10.10 -32.08
C ARG A 9 7.07 -9.18 -31.28
N HIS A 10 5.76 -9.35 -31.40
CA HIS A 10 4.80 -8.57 -30.62
C HIS A 10 4.81 -8.99 -29.16
N LEU A 11 4.84 -10.30 -28.88
CA LEU A 11 4.96 -10.84 -27.52
C LEU A 11 6.30 -10.46 -26.88
N ASP A 12 7.41 -10.52 -27.62
CA ASP A 12 8.72 -10.11 -27.11
C ASP A 12 8.72 -8.64 -26.69
N ARG A 13 8.02 -7.77 -27.42
CA ARG A 13 7.84 -6.36 -27.02
C ARG A 13 6.92 -6.22 -25.81
N LEU A 14 5.84 -7.00 -25.74
CA LEU A 14 4.90 -7.02 -24.62
C LEU A 14 5.59 -7.45 -23.31
N PHE A 15 6.54 -8.39 -23.38
CA PHE A 15 7.28 -8.91 -22.24
C PHE A 15 8.68 -8.28 -22.06
N ALA A 16 9.08 -7.29 -22.87
CA ALA A 16 10.44 -6.72 -22.87
C ALA A 16 10.85 -6.04 -21.54
N GLY A 17 9.89 -5.69 -20.69
CA GLY A 17 10.13 -5.09 -19.36
C GLY A 17 9.91 -6.05 -18.18
N THR A 18 9.48 -7.29 -18.46
CA THR A 18 9.03 -8.23 -17.44
C THR A 18 10.15 -9.21 -17.09
N ARG A 19 10.30 -9.58 -15.80
CA ARG A 19 11.30 -10.56 -15.37
C ARG A 19 11.02 -11.92 -16.02
N ASN A 20 12.06 -12.60 -16.50
CA ASN A 20 11.95 -13.92 -17.11
C ASN A 20 11.78 -15.02 -16.05
N THR A 21 10.57 -15.17 -15.51
CA THR A 21 10.17 -16.25 -14.58
C THR A 21 9.37 -17.32 -15.33
N ILE A 22 9.27 -18.54 -14.77
CA ILE A 22 8.49 -19.64 -15.37
C ILE A 22 7.03 -19.23 -15.59
N GLU A 23 6.40 -18.57 -14.62
CA GLU A 23 5.02 -18.06 -14.74
C GLU A 23 4.85 -17.09 -15.92
N HIS A 24 5.83 -16.22 -16.19
CA HIS A 24 5.78 -15.31 -17.33
C HIS A 24 6.05 -16.03 -18.66
N GLN A 25 6.84 -17.09 -18.66
CA GLN A 25 7.04 -17.93 -19.85
C GLN A 25 5.77 -18.72 -20.17
N GLU A 26 5.15 -19.36 -19.17
CA GLU A 26 3.88 -20.07 -19.32
C GLU A 26 2.77 -19.13 -19.81
N LEU A 27 2.67 -17.93 -19.22
CA LEU A 27 1.71 -16.93 -19.66
C LEU A 27 1.98 -16.45 -21.09
N LYS A 28 3.26 -16.27 -21.46
CA LYS A 28 3.64 -15.92 -22.84
C LYS A 28 3.22 -17.03 -23.82
N GLU A 29 3.39 -18.29 -23.45
CA GLU A 29 2.95 -19.44 -24.24
C GLU A 29 1.42 -19.55 -24.33
N GLU A 30 0.71 -19.32 -23.23
CA GLU A 30 -0.76 -19.32 -23.20
C GLU A 30 -1.34 -18.23 -24.10
N ILE A 31 -0.82 -17.01 -23.99
CA ILE A 31 -1.22 -15.87 -24.83
C ILE A 31 -0.87 -16.15 -26.29
N ARG A 32 0.30 -16.71 -26.57
CA ARG A 32 0.71 -17.10 -27.94
C ARG A 32 -0.27 -18.12 -28.54
N SER A 33 -0.62 -19.16 -27.78
CA SER A 33 -1.56 -20.18 -28.22
C SER A 33 -2.95 -19.58 -28.48
N ASN A 34 -3.44 -18.72 -27.58
CA ASN A 34 -4.74 -18.08 -27.73
C ASN A 34 -4.79 -17.12 -28.93
N LEU A 35 -3.76 -16.30 -29.11
CA LEU A 35 -3.67 -15.36 -30.24
C LEU A 35 -3.57 -16.12 -31.57
N THR A 36 -2.79 -17.21 -31.62
CA THR A 36 -2.64 -18.03 -32.83
C THR A 36 -3.97 -18.67 -33.22
N ALA A 37 -4.69 -19.26 -32.26
CA ALA A 37 -6.01 -19.85 -32.50
C ALA A 37 -7.02 -18.82 -33.04
N ARG A 38 -7.09 -17.62 -32.42
CA ARG A 38 -8.01 -16.56 -32.88
C ARG A 38 -7.69 -16.04 -34.27
N ILE A 39 -6.40 -15.91 -34.60
CA ILE A 39 -5.97 -15.50 -35.93
C ILE A 39 -6.40 -16.55 -36.97
N GLU A 40 -6.24 -17.84 -36.65
CA GLU A 40 -6.66 -18.93 -37.52
C GLU A 40 -8.18 -18.94 -37.72
N ASP A 41 -8.95 -18.71 -36.65
CA ASP A 41 -10.41 -18.53 -36.74
C ASP A 41 -10.78 -17.38 -37.67
N TYR A 42 -10.17 -16.20 -37.53
CA TYR A 42 -10.44 -15.04 -38.40
C TYR A 42 -10.02 -15.28 -39.86
N LEU A 43 -8.94 -16.01 -40.09
CA LEU A 43 -8.53 -16.43 -41.43
C LEU A 43 -9.55 -17.40 -42.04
N SER A 44 -10.09 -18.32 -41.24
CA SER A 44 -11.13 -19.27 -41.67
C SER A 44 -12.47 -18.58 -41.97
N GLU A 45 -12.75 -17.46 -41.31
CA GLU A 45 -13.88 -16.57 -41.58
C GLU A 45 -13.68 -15.67 -42.82
N GLY A 46 -12.53 -15.79 -43.50
CA GLY A 46 -12.23 -15.08 -44.74
C GLY A 46 -11.61 -13.70 -44.55
N MET A 47 -11.15 -13.35 -43.34
CA MET A 47 -10.39 -12.11 -43.14
C MET A 47 -9.01 -12.21 -43.78
N SER A 48 -8.50 -11.07 -44.25
CA SER A 48 -7.10 -10.99 -44.68
C SER A 48 -6.15 -11.14 -43.48
N GLU A 49 -4.96 -11.71 -43.72
CA GLU A 49 -3.95 -11.95 -42.68
C GLU A 49 -3.63 -10.70 -41.85
N GLU A 50 -3.54 -9.54 -42.49
CA GLU A 50 -3.28 -8.28 -41.79
C GLU A 50 -4.46 -7.83 -40.92
N GLN A 51 -5.70 -8.01 -41.39
CA GLN A 51 -6.90 -7.67 -40.61
C GLN A 51 -7.12 -8.62 -39.44
N ALA A 52 -6.90 -9.93 -39.64
CA ALA A 52 -6.97 -10.94 -38.58
C ALA A 52 -5.97 -10.63 -37.45
N PHE A 53 -4.73 -10.26 -37.80
CA PHE A 53 -3.70 -9.89 -36.83
C PHE A 53 -4.07 -8.65 -36.02
N GLN A 54 -4.49 -7.56 -36.68
CA GLN A 54 -4.86 -6.32 -35.99
C GLN A 54 -6.08 -6.50 -35.08
N THR A 55 -7.07 -7.27 -35.54
CA THR A 55 -8.29 -7.57 -34.77
C THR A 55 -7.97 -8.41 -33.53
N ALA A 56 -7.13 -9.45 -33.69
CA ALA A 56 -6.68 -10.28 -32.57
C ALA A 56 -5.90 -9.47 -31.53
N ILE A 57 -5.01 -8.55 -31.95
CA ILE A 57 -4.24 -7.70 -31.04
C ILE A 57 -5.13 -6.72 -30.28
N GLN A 58 -6.11 -6.09 -30.93
CA GLN A 58 -7.01 -5.14 -30.25
C GLN A 58 -7.75 -5.78 -29.07
N HIS A 59 -8.12 -7.06 -29.19
CA HIS A 59 -8.73 -7.81 -28.10
C HIS A 59 -7.75 -8.11 -26.95
N ILE A 60 -6.44 -8.26 -27.24
CA ILE A 60 -5.40 -8.48 -26.21
C ILE A 60 -4.99 -7.17 -25.53
N SER A 61 -4.92 -6.05 -26.24
CA SER A 61 -4.54 -4.76 -25.65
C SER A 61 -5.51 -4.28 -24.54
N GLY A 62 -6.79 -4.69 -24.59
CA GLY A 62 -7.72 -4.47 -23.47
C GLY A 62 -7.39 -5.31 -22.22
N VAL A 63 -6.76 -6.48 -22.41
CA VAL A 63 -6.24 -7.34 -21.34
C VAL A 63 -4.87 -6.85 -20.87
N GLU A 64 -4.07 -6.21 -21.73
CA GLU A 64 -2.78 -5.56 -21.40
C GLU A 64 -2.94 -4.42 -20.38
N GLU A 65 -3.97 -3.58 -20.54
CA GLU A 65 -4.31 -2.56 -19.54
C GLU A 65 -4.80 -3.15 -18.22
N LEU A 66 -5.39 -4.35 -18.28
CA LEU A 66 -5.70 -5.13 -17.09
C LEU A 66 -4.44 -5.76 -16.49
N MET A 67 -3.47 -6.24 -17.28
CA MET A 67 -2.21 -6.91 -16.90
C MET A 67 -1.09 -5.97 -16.40
N GLY A 68 -1.40 -4.76 -15.95
CA GLY A 68 -0.41 -3.91 -15.30
C GLY A 68 0.21 -4.59 -14.06
N GLU A 69 1.46 -5.05 -14.18
CA GLU A 69 2.37 -5.58 -13.15
C GLU A 69 1.65 -6.02 -11.85
N TYR A 70 0.97 -7.17 -11.91
CA TYR A 70 0.48 -7.83 -10.71
C TYR A 70 1.62 -8.66 -10.12
N LEU A 71 2.03 -8.34 -8.90
CA LEU A 71 2.90 -9.21 -8.14
C LEU A 71 2.05 -10.11 -7.25
N SER A 72 2.29 -11.42 -7.33
CA SER A 72 1.79 -12.42 -6.40
C SER A 72 2.59 -12.29 -5.10
N VAL A 73 1.94 -11.76 -4.05
CA VAL A 73 2.53 -11.70 -2.71
C VAL A 73 1.94 -12.82 -1.87
N GLU A 74 2.81 -13.54 -1.19
CA GLU A 74 2.43 -14.48 -0.13
C GLU A 74 1.61 -13.73 0.95
N ARG A 75 0.31 -14.02 1.03
CA ARG A 75 -0.66 -13.28 1.85
C ARG A 75 -0.30 -13.31 3.34
N VAL A 76 0.15 -14.45 3.85
CA VAL A 76 0.38 -14.68 5.29
C VAL A 76 1.54 -13.84 5.86
N PRO A 77 2.78 -13.92 5.33
CA PRO A 77 3.90 -13.14 5.88
C PRO A 77 3.76 -11.63 5.65
N TYR A 78 3.01 -11.21 4.63
CA TYR A 78 2.71 -9.80 4.36
C TYR A 78 1.89 -9.16 5.50
N TRP A 79 0.74 -9.77 5.85
CA TRP A 79 -0.15 -9.21 6.86
C TRP A 79 0.44 -9.28 8.27
N THR A 80 1.16 -10.36 8.63
CA THR A 80 1.81 -10.46 9.95
C THR A 80 2.83 -9.35 10.16
N THR A 81 3.68 -9.08 9.15
CA THR A 81 4.70 -8.02 9.23
C THR A 81 4.08 -6.62 9.27
N LEU A 82 2.96 -6.42 8.57
CA LEU A 82 2.21 -5.17 8.58
C LEU A 82 1.58 -4.90 9.96
N TRP A 83 0.88 -5.90 10.52
CA TRP A 83 0.29 -5.82 11.86
C TRP A 83 1.37 -5.61 12.93
N GLN A 84 2.51 -6.30 12.83
CA GLN A 84 3.64 -6.11 13.74
C GLN A 84 4.21 -4.68 13.64
N SER A 85 4.35 -4.13 12.43
CA SER A 85 4.82 -2.77 12.24
C SER A 85 3.84 -1.74 12.81
N ALA A 86 2.53 -1.95 12.58
CA ALA A 86 1.47 -1.11 13.16
C ALA A 86 1.49 -1.15 14.69
N LEU A 87 1.74 -2.32 15.29
CA LEU A 87 1.91 -2.47 16.74
C LEU A 87 3.11 -1.70 17.27
N MET A 88 4.27 -1.88 16.65
CA MET A 88 5.50 -1.20 17.06
C MET A 88 5.32 0.30 17.07
N TYR A 89 4.79 0.84 15.97
CA TYR A 89 4.48 2.24 15.85
C TYR A 89 3.48 2.66 16.95
N SER A 90 2.37 1.93 17.11
CA SER A 90 1.32 2.24 18.11
C SER A 90 1.88 2.31 19.54
N LEU A 91 2.74 1.35 19.90
CA LEU A 91 3.41 1.31 21.20
C LEU A 91 4.37 2.49 21.39
N VAL A 92 5.15 2.84 20.37
CA VAL A 92 6.06 4.01 20.43
C VAL A 92 5.26 5.30 20.65
N ALA A 93 4.17 5.50 19.90
CA ALA A 93 3.28 6.63 20.09
C ALA A 93 2.69 6.65 21.51
N TRP A 94 2.24 5.50 22.01
CA TRP A 94 1.72 5.39 23.38
C TRP A 94 2.79 5.75 24.43
N ILE A 95 4.01 5.21 24.34
CA ILE A 95 5.11 5.51 25.27
C ILE A 95 5.43 7.01 25.30
N VAL A 96 5.50 7.65 24.13
CA VAL A 96 5.77 9.09 24.01
C VAL A 96 4.66 9.93 24.67
N THR A 97 3.42 9.43 24.73
CA THR A 97 2.31 10.14 25.40
C THR A 97 2.23 9.91 26.92
N ILE A 98 3.08 9.06 27.51
CA ILE A 98 3.06 8.81 28.97
C ILE A 98 3.34 10.08 29.79
N PRO A 99 4.36 10.91 29.48
CA PRO A 99 4.62 12.15 30.23
C PRO A 99 3.48 13.17 30.12
N MET A 100 2.72 13.14 29.01
CA MET A 100 1.59 14.04 28.78
C MET A 100 0.40 13.72 29.69
N ARG A 101 0.36 12.53 30.31
CA ARG A 101 -0.71 12.10 31.23
C ARG A 101 -0.85 12.99 32.46
N VAL A 102 0.22 13.66 32.88
CA VAL A 102 0.21 14.60 34.02
C VAL A 102 -0.74 15.77 33.78
N MET A 103 -1.04 16.09 32.51
CA MET A 103 -2.05 17.08 32.13
C MET A 103 -3.41 16.42 31.90
N VAL A 104 -4.49 17.06 32.38
CA VAL A 104 -5.87 16.53 32.30
C VAL A 104 -6.29 16.16 30.86
N ALA A 105 -5.87 16.94 29.86
CA ALA A 105 -6.15 16.65 28.44
C ALA A 105 -5.31 15.49 27.86
N GLY A 106 -4.13 15.22 28.41
CA GLY A 106 -3.24 14.16 27.93
C GLY A 106 -3.65 12.75 28.37
N ALA A 107 -4.40 12.63 29.47
CA ALA A 107 -4.89 11.35 29.97
C ALA A 107 -5.88 10.67 28.99
N ALA A 108 -6.79 11.45 28.38
CA ALA A 108 -7.74 10.93 27.40
C ALA A 108 -7.04 10.39 26.14
N LEU A 109 -6.06 11.14 25.63
CA LEU A 109 -5.28 10.74 24.46
C LEU A 109 -4.43 9.48 24.73
N ASN A 110 -3.79 9.41 25.91
CA ASN A 110 -3.02 8.23 26.28
C ASN A 110 -3.89 6.97 26.40
N ASN A 111 -5.07 7.07 27.02
CA ASN A 111 -6.00 5.95 27.13
C ASN A 111 -6.52 5.50 25.76
N LEU A 112 -6.80 6.44 24.84
CA LEU A 112 -7.20 6.11 23.47
C LEU A 112 -6.08 5.36 22.74
N LEU A 113 -4.84 5.83 22.83
CA LEU A 113 -3.69 5.13 22.22
C LEU A 113 -3.46 3.74 22.82
N LEU A 114 -3.68 3.59 24.13
CA LEU A 114 -3.64 2.29 24.80
C LEU A 114 -4.70 1.34 24.21
N ILE A 115 -5.96 1.79 24.08
CA ILE A 115 -7.04 1.00 23.50
C ILE A 115 -6.70 0.63 22.05
N VAL A 116 -6.20 1.57 21.24
CA VAL A 116 -5.78 1.30 19.86
C VAL A 116 -4.67 0.25 19.83
N SER A 117 -3.66 0.35 20.69
CA SER A 117 -2.57 -0.63 20.75
C SER A 117 -3.06 -2.02 21.16
N LEU A 118 -4.02 -2.10 22.08
CA LEU A 118 -4.65 -3.35 22.50
C LEU A 118 -5.52 -3.95 21.40
N VAL A 119 -6.29 -3.13 20.67
CA VAL A 119 -7.13 -3.60 19.55
C VAL A 119 -6.27 -4.12 18.42
N VAL A 120 -5.21 -3.39 18.04
CA VAL A 120 -4.25 -3.84 17.03
C VAL A 120 -3.55 -5.13 17.50
N GLY A 121 -3.27 -5.25 18.81
CA GLY A 121 -2.60 -6.42 19.40
C GLY A 121 -3.49 -7.65 19.42
N ALA A 122 -4.74 -7.47 19.84
CA ALA A 122 -5.76 -8.49 19.80
C ALA A 122 -6.04 -8.94 18.36
N GLY A 123 -6.11 -8.00 17.41
CA GLY A 123 -6.25 -8.30 15.99
C GLY A 123 -5.09 -9.13 15.44
N TYR A 124 -3.85 -8.80 15.81
CA TYR A 124 -2.66 -9.58 15.45
C TYR A 124 -2.69 -10.99 16.04
N VAL A 125 -2.99 -11.14 17.33
CA VAL A 125 -3.06 -12.44 18.01
C VAL A 125 -4.21 -13.28 17.46
N PHE A 126 -5.37 -12.68 17.23
CA PHE A 126 -6.52 -13.34 16.62
C PHE A 126 -6.18 -13.84 15.21
N TYR A 127 -5.55 -12.99 14.38
CA TYR A 127 -5.08 -13.38 13.07
C TYR A 127 -4.10 -14.56 13.14
N LEU A 128 -3.16 -14.55 14.09
CA LEU A 128 -2.18 -15.62 14.27
C LEU A 128 -2.82 -16.93 14.74
N ILE A 129 -3.83 -16.88 15.62
CA ILE A 129 -4.58 -18.06 16.09
C ILE A 129 -5.45 -18.62 14.96
N SER A 130 -6.16 -17.77 14.22
CA SER A 130 -6.98 -18.19 13.07
C SER A 130 -6.13 -18.80 11.94
N ASN A 131 -4.92 -18.30 11.72
CA ASN A 131 -4.01 -18.90 10.73
C ASN A 131 -3.31 -20.16 11.24
N ARG A 132 -3.05 -20.30 12.54
CA ARG A 132 -2.51 -21.55 13.12
C ARG A 132 -3.45 -22.73 12.94
N GLY A 133 -4.77 -22.52 13.04
CA GLY A 133 -5.78 -23.57 12.79
C GLY A 133 -5.89 -24.00 11.33
N ASN A 134 -5.44 -23.17 10.38
CA ASN A 134 -5.37 -23.52 8.95
C ASN A 134 -4.03 -24.17 8.56
N GLY A 135 -2.98 -24.02 9.38
CA GLY A 135 -1.63 -24.49 9.06
C GLY A 135 -1.49 -26.02 8.95
N GLU A 136 -2.35 -26.80 9.62
CA GLU A 136 -2.37 -28.27 9.47
C GLU A 136 -3.06 -28.73 8.17
N ASN A 137 -3.88 -27.88 7.54
CA ASN A 137 -4.53 -28.14 6.25
C ASN A 137 -3.87 -27.40 5.06
N GLU A 138 -2.85 -26.56 5.31
CA GLU A 138 -2.16 -25.76 4.29
C GLU A 138 -1.05 -26.51 3.53
N SER A 139 -0.66 -27.72 3.96
CA SER A 139 0.31 -28.54 3.22
C SER A 139 -0.24 -29.14 1.92
N SER A 140 -1.53 -28.97 1.62
CA SER A 140 -2.19 -29.57 0.43
C SER A 140 -3.05 -28.61 -0.40
N LEU A 141 -3.22 -27.35 0.00
CA LEU A 141 -4.02 -26.36 -0.73
C LEU A 141 -3.18 -25.10 -0.93
N GLY A 142 -2.82 -24.86 -2.18
CA GLY A 142 -1.85 -23.86 -2.64
C GLY A 142 -1.86 -22.53 -1.91
N GLN A 143 -0.65 -22.00 -1.69
CA GLN A 143 -0.40 -20.68 -1.14
C GLN A 143 -1.39 -19.66 -1.72
N LYS A 144 -2.25 -19.09 -0.87
CA LYS A 144 -3.22 -18.06 -1.29
C LYS A 144 -2.49 -16.78 -1.68
N THR A 145 -2.03 -16.69 -2.92
CA THR A 145 -1.42 -15.51 -3.51
C THR A 145 -2.46 -14.40 -3.64
N THR A 146 -2.16 -13.20 -3.14
CA THR A 146 -2.99 -12.02 -3.41
C THR A 146 -2.30 -11.18 -4.46
N ARG A 147 -2.97 -10.96 -5.60
CA ARG A 147 -2.48 -10.09 -6.67
C ARG A 147 -2.57 -8.63 -6.24
N ILE A 148 -1.43 -7.94 -6.10
CA ILE A 148 -1.39 -6.52 -5.74
C ILE A 148 -0.86 -5.71 -6.94
N ARG A 149 -1.61 -4.69 -7.36
CA ARG A 149 -1.20 -3.75 -8.41
C ARG A 149 -0.15 -2.78 -7.87
N MET A 150 1.10 -2.96 -8.27
CA MET A 150 2.25 -2.16 -7.85
C MET A 150 2.21 -0.66 -8.25
N PRO A 151 1.75 -0.26 -9.46
CA PRO A 151 1.85 1.15 -9.88
C PRO A 151 0.90 2.07 -9.11
N LEU A 152 -0.22 1.55 -8.60
CA LEU A 152 -1.16 2.30 -7.76
C LEU A 152 -0.55 2.56 -6.38
N MET A 153 0.12 1.59 -5.77
CA MET A 153 0.72 1.73 -4.44
C MET A 153 1.82 2.81 -4.40
N LYS A 154 2.67 2.88 -5.44
CA LYS A 154 3.73 3.90 -5.52
C LYS A 154 3.17 5.33 -5.60
N LYS A 155 2.08 5.52 -6.37
CA LYS A 155 1.38 6.81 -6.44
C LYS A 155 0.74 7.19 -5.09
N TRP A 156 0.13 6.21 -4.42
CA TRP A 156 -0.52 6.41 -3.13
C TRP A 156 0.48 6.73 -2.00
N GLN A 157 1.65 6.09 -1.95
CA GLN A 157 2.69 6.41 -0.98
C GLN A 157 3.04 7.91 -0.96
N ARG A 158 3.26 8.51 -2.13
CA ARG A 158 3.59 9.94 -2.25
C ARG A 158 2.39 10.83 -1.90
N ARG A 159 1.18 10.45 -2.30
CA ARG A 159 -0.05 11.19 -1.99
C ARG A 159 -0.36 11.20 -0.50
N VAL A 160 -0.16 10.09 0.20
CA VAL A 160 -0.41 9.98 1.64
C VAL A 160 0.50 10.91 2.43
N TRP A 161 1.77 11.06 2.04
CA TRP A 161 2.69 12.03 2.66
C TRP A 161 2.24 13.48 2.47
N TRP A 162 1.80 13.85 1.26
CA TRP A 162 1.28 15.20 0.99
C TRP A 162 -0.03 15.48 1.72
N LEU A 163 -0.95 14.51 1.75
CA LEU A 163 -2.20 14.61 2.51
C LEU A 163 -1.93 14.75 4.00
N TRP A 164 -1.00 13.97 4.54
CA TRP A 164 -0.58 14.07 5.93
C TRP A 164 0.04 15.44 6.24
N ALA A 165 0.96 15.93 5.40
CA ALA A 165 1.58 17.24 5.59
C ALA A 165 0.53 18.37 5.55
N GLY A 166 -0.41 18.32 4.60
CA GLY A 166 -1.52 19.27 4.53
C GLY A 166 -2.44 19.21 5.76
N PHE A 167 -2.75 18.00 6.25
CA PHE A 167 -3.54 17.80 7.46
C PHE A 167 -2.86 18.38 8.71
N VAL A 168 -1.56 18.09 8.90
CA VAL A 168 -0.78 18.63 10.03
C VAL A 168 -0.69 20.15 9.95
N LEU A 169 -0.44 20.71 8.77
CA LEU A 169 -0.37 22.15 8.55
C LEU A 169 -1.71 22.82 8.87
N ALA A 170 -2.83 22.24 8.45
CA ALA A 170 -4.16 22.73 8.79
C ALA A 170 -4.39 22.75 10.30
N LEU A 171 -4.04 21.64 11.00
CA LEU A 171 -4.18 21.56 12.46
C LEU A 171 -3.27 22.56 13.19
N TRP A 172 -2.02 22.72 12.76
CA TRP A 172 -1.11 23.74 13.29
C TRP A 172 -1.65 25.15 13.07
N GLY A 173 -2.20 25.43 11.88
CA GLY A 173 -2.86 26.70 11.58
C GLY A 173 -4.03 26.98 12.52
N THR A 174 -4.88 25.98 12.79
CA THR A 174 -5.97 26.11 13.77
C THR A 174 -5.44 26.37 15.18
N GLN A 175 -4.40 25.66 15.63
CA GLN A 175 -3.79 25.90 16.95
C GLN A 175 -3.17 27.29 17.06
N ALA A 176 -2.49 27.75 16.01
CA ALA A 176 -1.91 29.09 15.95
C ALA A 176 -2.99 30.17 15.96
N ALA A 177 -4.06 30.00 15.19
CA ALA A 177 -5.19 30.94 15.17
C ALA A 177 -5.91 31.02 16.52
N LEU A 178 -6.16 29.89 17.19
CA LEU A 178 -6.84 29.87 18.49
C LEU A 178 -6.01 30.49 19.61
N ARG A 179 -4.68 30.27 19.61
CA ARG A 179 -3.81 30.68 20.71
C ARG A 179 -3.18 32.06 20.51
N PHE A 180 -2.86 32.40 19.27
CA PHE A 180 -2.14 33.62 18.92
C PHE A 180 -2.91 34.52 17.95
N GLY A 181 -4.05 34.07 17.40
CA GLY A 181 -4.77 34.84 16.38
C GLY A 181 -5.19 36.23 16.85
N SER A 182 -5.66 36.36 18.09
CA SER A 182 -5.98 37.67 18.69
C SER A 182 -4.72 38.54 18.85
N ASN A 183 -3.64 37.97 19.39
CA ASN A 183 -2.39 38.69 19.61
C ASN A 183 -1.74 39.16 18.30
N ILE A 184 -1.76 38.32 17.26
CA ILE A 184 -1.24 38.64 15.92
C ILE A 184 -2.12 39.71 15.26
N TRP A 185 -3.45 39.61 15.39
CA TRP A 185 -4.38 40.55 14.75
C TRP A 185 -4.36 41.95 15.37
N PHE A 186 -4.17 42.03 16.69
CA PHE A 186 -4.15 43.29 17.44
C PHE A 186 -2.73 43.75 17.84
N ASP A 187 -1.69 43.15 17.27
CA ASP A 187 -0.27 43.43 17.54
C ASP A 187 0.07 43.49 19.04
N ARG A 188 -0.48 42.55 19.81
CA ARG A 188 -0.23 42.43 21.25
C ARG A 188 0.94 41.49 21.51
N PRO A 189 1.80 41.78 22.51
CA PRO A 189 2.87 40.87 22.88
C PRO A 189 2.31 39.49 23.26
N ILE A 190 3.06 38.43 22.93
CA ILE A 190 2.72 37.07 23.31
C ILE A 190 3.18 36.88 24.74
N GLU A 191 2.27 37.08 25.68
CA GLU A 191 2.51 36.90 27.10
C GLU A 191 2.18 35.46 27.50
N VAL A 192 3.18 34.78 28.08
CA VAL A 192 3.02 33.41 28.58
C VAL A 192 2.90 33.45 30.09
N GLU A 193 1.70 33.76 30.54
CA GLU A 193 1.30 33.84 31.93
C GLU A 193 1.04 32.44 32.53
N GLY A 194 2.11 31.82 33.04
CA GLY A 194 1.99 30.68 33.94
C GLY A 194 3.09 29.63 33.77
N PRO A 195 3.42 28.89 34.85
CA PRO A 195 4.55 27.97 34.86
C PRO A 195 4.43 26.81 33.85
N TYR A 196 3.21 26.47 33.42
CA TYR A 196 2.94 25.33 32.53
C TYR A 196 2.40 25.72 31.15
N GLN A 197 2.17 27.01 30.88
CA GLN A 197 1.47 27.42 29.66
C GLN A 197 2.31 27.18 28.40
N LEU A 198 3.63 27.37 28.46
CA LEU A 198 4.55 26.97 27.38
C LEU A 198 4.42 25.48 27.04
N ALA A 199 4.38 24.62 28.06
CA ALA A 199 4.26 23.18 27.86
C ALA A 199 2.91 22.82 27.20
N VAL A 200 1.81 23.46 27.61
CA VAL A 200 0.48 23.25 27.01
C VAL A 200 0.47 23.67 25.53
N ILE A 201 1.14 24.77 25.18
CA ILE A 201 1.27 25.22 23.79
C ILE A 201 2.07 24.20 22.98
N LEU A 202 3.26 23.81 23.44
CA LEU A 202 4.12 22.85 22.75
C LEU A 202 3.43 21.50 22.53
N ILE A 203 2.71 21.01 23.55
CA ILE A 203 1.92 19.78 23.48
C ILE A 203 0.85 19.86 22.38
N ALA A 204 0.15 20.99 22.28
CA ALA A 204 -0.89 21.16 21.26
C ALA A 204 -0.35 21.07 19.82
N PHE A 205 0.89 21.50 19.59
CA PHE A 205 1.57 21.33 18.30
C PHE A 205 2.15 19.93 18.11
N ALA A 206 2.51 19.24 19.19
CA ALA A 206 3.05 17.87 19.15
C ALA A 206 1.98 16.79 18.92
N VAL A 207 0.75 16.96 19.42
CA VAL A 207 -0.32 15.95 19.25
C VAL A 207 -0.59 15.58 17.78
N PRO A 208 -0.75 16.54 16.85
CA PRO A 208 -0.93 16.24 15.42
C PRO A 208 0.22 15.41 14.83
N LEU A 209 1.45 15.55 15.32
CA LEU A 209 2.61 14.81 14.81
C LEU A 209 2.51 13.31 15.10
N LEU A 210 1.78 12.89 16.13
CA LEU A 210 1.53 11.47 16.40
C LEU A 210 0.80 10.77 15.23
N SER A 211 0.11 11.53 14.37
CA SER A 211 -0.49 10.97 13.15
C SER A 211 0.51 10.53 12.07
N ILE A 212 1.82 10.83 12.23
CA ILE A 212 2.91 10.40 11.30
C ILE A 212 3.00 8.89 11.14
N MET A 213 2.41 8.17 12.08
CA MET A 213 2.25 6.73 12.07
C MET A 213 1.53 6.23 10.81
N VAL A 214 0.54 6.99 10.31
CA VAL A 214 -0.24 6.64 9.13
C VAL A 214 0.63 6.57 7.86
N PRO A 215 1.38 7.63 7.46
CA PRO A 215 2.28 7.53 6.31
C PRO A 215 3.41 6.52 6.53
N LEU A 216 3.88 6.31 7.77
CA LEU A 216 4.91 5.30 8.08
C LEU A 216 4.42 3.87 7.84
N ILE A 217 3.19 3.54 8.24
CA ILE A 217 2.57 2.23 7.99
C ILE A 217 2.41 2.01 6.48
N VAL A 218 1.92 3.01 5.74
CA VAL A 218 1.74 2.90 4.28
C VAL A 218 3.08 2.73 3.56
N ASN A 219 4.10 3.48 3.98
CA ASN A 219 5.46 3.34 3.44
C ASN A 219 6.05 1.96 3.74
N ARG A 220 5.83 1.45 4.95
CA ARG A 220 6.28 0.11 5.34
C ARG A 220 5.54 -0.98 4.58
N ALA A 221 4.23 -0.84 4.35
CA ALA A 221 3.43 -1.73 3.52
C ALA A 221 4.04 -1.84 2.12
N TYR A 222 4.31 -0.71 1.46
CA TYR A 222 4.94 -0.68 0.14
C TYR A 222 6.30 -1.40 0.11
N ARG A 223 7.15 -1.18 1.11
CA ARG A 223 8.48 -1.80 1.19
C ARG A 223 8.42 -3.31 1.47
N ILE A 224 7.38 -3.79 2.16
CA ILE A 224 7.18 -5.21 2.46
C ILE A 224 6.68 -5.97 1.24
N VAL A 225 5.85 -5.34 0.38
CA VAL A 225 5.38 -5.95 -0.88
C VAL A 225 6.54 -6.43 -1.74
N SER A 226 7.60 -5.64 -1.90
CA SER A 226 8.77 -6.04 -2.70
C SER A 226 9.68 -7.07 -2.03
N LYS A 227 9.48 -7.36 -0.74
CA LYS A 227 10.31 -8.31 0.04
C LYS A 227 9.69 -9.71 0.10
N TYR A 228 8.37 -9.80 0.04
CA TYR A 228 7.61 -11.06 0.06
C TYR A 228 6.94 -11.33 -1.30
N GLU A 229 7.49 -10.75 -2.37
CA GLU A 229 7.26 -11.22 -3.73
C GLU A 229 7.71 -12.68 -3.78
N VAL A 230 6.80 -13.58 -4.17
CA VAL A 230 7.11 -15.00 -4.33
C VAL A 230 8.13 -15.10 -5.46
N SER A 231 9.40 -15.23 -5.09
CA SER A 231 10.43 -15.68 -6.01
C SER A 231 10.24 -17.19 -6.10
N ASP A 232 9.46 -17.65 -7.08
CA ASP A 232 9.51 -19.05 -7.49
C ASP A 232 10.93 -19.34 -8.00
N ASN A 233 11.79 -19.73 -7.05
CA ASN A 233 13.06 -20.38 -7.31
C ASN A 233 12.79 -21.87 -7.34
N VAL A 234 12.31 -22.37 -8.48
CA VAL A 234 12.54 -23.74 -8.96
C VAL A 234 12.73 -23.68 -10.46
#